data_AF-B5JD83-F1
#
_entry.id   AF-B5JD83-F1
#
_cell.length_a   1.000
_cell.length_b   1.000
_cell.length_c   1.000
_cell.angle_alpha   90.00
_cell.angle_beta   90.00
_cell.angle_gamma   90.00
#
_symmetry.space_group_name_H-M   'P 1'
#
loop_
_entity.id
_entity.type
_entity.pdbx_description
1 polymer ?
#
loop_
_entity_poly.entity_id
_entity_poly.type
_entity_poly.pdbx_seq_one_letter_code
_entity_poly.pdbx_strand_id
1 'polypeptide(L)'
;MRLRTARRHFTEDIKRSKAIFEHARHVPNKSLQGDLLRSSFMFSVGALDAFFCDAFGDLVSRTLSALEKEPIATIMDNFENLSVPAVVLLKNAPTDGWRWRMAARAMIEKENVLSITQIKKLFNRFFEDSEKLFCDNRLEGWMTHGRATNRVFGIARSDFLHLSGTDRISAIKNGNKQLNSRYKVLFQRRHDCIHNCDRPKVAPQAIARIGSIKNMINDIEFLVDRCHDELYSEFPRFLNRCGFSAVTRNQVGASR
;
A
#
# COMPACT_ATOMS: atom_id res chain seq x y z
N MET A 1 7.85 1.94 -16.00
CA MET A 1 8.10 1.49 -14.61
C MET A 1 6.79 1.02 -13.98
N ARG A 2 6.66 -0.25 -13.57
CA ARG A 2 5.36 -0.86 -13.19
C ARG A 2 4.85 -0.51 -11.79
N LEU A 3 5.67 0.02 -10.88
CA LEU A 3 5.13 0.78 -9.73
C LEU A 3 4.16 1.88 -10.19
N ARG A 4 4.41 2.52 -11.36
CA ARG A 4 3.47 3.45 -11.97
C ARG A 4 2.21 2.76 -12.50
N THR A 5 2.30 1.50 -12.91
CA THR A 5 1.14 0.69 -13.32
C THR A 5 0.25 0.36 -12.13
N ALA A 6 0.82 -0.17 -11.04
CA ALA A 6 0.07 -0.41 -9.79
C ALA A 6 -0.62 0.89 -9.30
N ARG A 7 0.12 2.00 -9.34
CA ARG A 7 -0.40 3.32 -8.99
C ARG A 7 -1.54 3.78 -9.91
N ARG A 8 -1.42 3.53 -11.22
CA ARG A 8 -2.46 3.86 -12.20
C ARG A 8 -3.73 3.05 -11.95
N HIS A 9 -3.62 1.72 -11.77
CA HIS A 9 -4.76 0.86 -11.46
C HIS A 9 -5.47 1.34 -10.20
N PHE A 10 -4.71 1.60 -9.13
CA PHE A 10 -5.25 2.18 -7.90
C PHE A 10 -6.00 3.50 -8.15
N THR A 11 -5.42 4.40 -8.94
CA THR A 11 -6.05 5.71 -9.25
C THR A 11 -7.37 5.54 -10.00
N GLU A 12 -7.42 4.61 -10.96
CA GLU A 12 -8.63 4.26 -11.70
C GLU A 12 -9.69 3.66 -10.76
N ASP A 13 -9.29 2.74 -9.87
CA ASP A 13 -10.17 2.09 -8.91
C ASP A 13 -10.72 3.04 -7.85
N ILE A 14 -9.88 3.93 -7.33
CA ILE A 14 -10.31 4.98 -6.41
C ILE A 14 -11.28 5.94 -7.11
N LYS A 15 -11.06 6.28 -8.38
CA LYS A 15 -12.01 7.10 -9.15
C LYS A 15 -13.37 6.40 -9.26
N ARG A 16 -13.39 5.09 -9.49
CA ARG A 16 -14.64 4.27 -9.47
C ARG A 16 -15.31 4.30 -8.10
N SER A 17 -14.56 4.07 -7.02
CA SER A 17 -15.06 4.16 -5.65
C SER A 17 -15.70 5.52 -5.34
N LYS A 18 -15.03 6.62 -5.73
CA LYS A 18 -15.56 7.99 -5.59
C LYS A 18 -16.83 8.22 -6.41
N ALA A 19 -16.91 7.68 -7.61
CA ALA A 19 -18.12 7.78 -8.43
C ALA A 19 -19.32 7.07 -7.76
N ILE A 20 -19.10 5.89 -7.18
CA ILE A 20 -20.13 5.18 -6.39
C ILE A 20 -20.56 6.04 -5.20
N PHE A 21 -19.61 6.63 -4.48
CA PHE A 21 -19.88 7.53 -3.36
C PHE A 21 -20.75 8.72 -3.78
N GLU A 22 -20.36 9.44 -4.83
CA GLU A 22 -21.10 10.62 -5.30
C GLU A 22 -22.50 10.26 -5.80
N HIS A 23 -22.65 9.12 -6.48
CA HIS A 23 -23.98 8.61 -6.86
C HIS A 23 -24.84 8.32 -5.62
N ALA A 24 -24.31 7.60 -4.63
CA ALA A 24 -25.03 7.21 -3.42
C ALA A 24 -25.62 8.40 -2.64
N ARG A 25 -24.99 9.58 -2.70
CA ARG A 25 -25.47 10.80 -2.03
C ARG A 25 -26.83 11.27 -2.51
N HIS A 26 -27.18 10.98 -3.76
CA HIS A 26 -28.41 11.43 -4.40
C HIS A 26 -29.52 10.37 -4.38
N VAL A 27 -29.23 9.18 -3.86
CA VAL A 27 -30.21 8.08 -3.80
C VAL A 27 -31.20 8.33 -2.65
N PRO A 28 -32.53 8.41 -2.93
CA PRO A 28 -33.53 8.68 -1.91
C PRO A 28 -33.79 7.47 -1.00
N ASN A 29 -33.69 6.25 -1.53
CA ASN A 29 -33.84 5.03 -0.75
C ASN A 29 -32.66 4.84 0.21
N LYS A 30 -32.94 4.91 1.52
CA LYS A 30 -31.91 4.89 2.56
C LYS A 30 -31.16 3.57 2.69
N SER A 31 -31.83 2.44 2.44
CA SER A 31 -31.19 1.12 2.45
C SER A 31 -30.19 1.01 1.29
N LEU A 32 -30.64 1.33 0.08
CA LEU A 32 -29.78 1.32 -1.11
C LEU A 32 -28.64 2.33 -1.00
N GLN A 33 -28.90 3.53 -0.47
CA GLN A 33 -27.87 4.52 -0.19
C GLN A 33 -26.80 3.96 0.74
N GLY A 34 -27.19 3.28 1.82
CA GLY A 34 -26.26 2.59 2.72
C GLY A 34 -25.42 1.55 1.99
N ASP A 35 -26.04 0.69 1.19
CA ASP A 35 -25.32 -0.37 0.48
C ASP A 35 -24.31 0.18 -0.54
N LEU A 36 -24.68 1.22 -1.28
CA LEU A 36 -23.75 1.88 -2.20
C LEU A 36 -22.58 2.56 -1.47
N LEU A 37 -22.83 3.18 -0.32
CA LEU A 37 -21.78 3.76 0.52
C LEU A 37 -20.84 2.69 1.10
N ARG A 38 -21.35 1.53 1.53
CA ARG A 38 -20.53 0.37 1.93
C ARG A 38 -19.71 -0.13 0.76
N SER A 39 -20.33 -0.33 -0.40
CA SER A 39 -19.64 -0.79 -1.62
C SER A 39 -18.54 0.18 -2.03
N SER A 40 -18.78 1.49 -2.00
CA SER A 40 -17.75 2.49 -2.27
C SER A 40 -16.53 2.34 -1.35
N PHE A 41 -16.78 2.20 -0.04
CA PHE A 41 -15.71 1.97 0.94
C PHE A 41 -14.98 0.65 0.71
N MET A 42 -15.70 -0.47 0.60
CA MET A 42 -15.09 -1.78 0.35
C MET A 42 -14.26 -1.80 -0.94
N PHE A 43 -14.75 -1.14 -1.99
CA PHE A 43 -14.04 -1.00 -3.25
C PHE A 43 -12.74 -0.23 -3.09
N SER A 44 -12.72 0.86 -2.30
CA SER A 44 -11.49 1.60 -2.01
C SER A 44 -10.46 0.78 -1.22
N VAL A 45 -10.91 -0.03 -0.26
CA VAL A 45 -10.01 -0.93 0.49
C VAL A 45 -9.48 -2.05 -0.41
N GLY A 46 -10.32 -2.60 -1.29
CA GLY A 46 -9.89 -3.57 -2.30
C GLY A 46 -8.87 -3.00 -3.28
N ALA A 47 -9.04 -1.75 -3.70
CA ALA A 47 -8.06 -1.05 -4.52
C ALA A 47 -6.69 -0.93 -3.82
N LEU A 48 -6.69 -0.59 -2.53
CA LEU A 48 -5.48 -0.53 -1.71
C LEU A 48 -4.77 -1.87 -1.61
N ASP A 49 -5.52 -2.95 -1.36
CA ASP A 49 -4.98 -4.31 -1.31
C ASP A 49 -4.35 -4.70 -2.64
N ALA A 50 -5.08 -4.50 -3.75
CA ALA A 50 -4.59 -4.73 -5.10
C ALA A 50 -3.32 -3.91 -5.42
N PHE A 51 -3.26 -2.65 -4.99
CA PHE A 51 -2.07 -1.81 -5.14
C PHE A 51 -0.85 -2.44 -4.48
N PHE A 52 -0.96 -2.83 -3.21
CA PHE A 52 0.17 -3.41 -2.49
C PHE A 52 0.56 -4.78 -3.06
N CYS A 53 -0.41 -5.57 -3.50
CA CYS A 53 -0.14 -6.83 -4.16
C CYS A 53 0.65 -6.64 -5.47
N ASP A 54 0.17 -5.76 -6.35
CA ASP A 54 0.82 -5.42 -7.62
C ASP A 54 2.20 -4.79 -7.39
N ALA A 55 2.32 -3.88 -6.42
CA ALA A 55 3.57 -3.21 -6.10
C ALA A 55 4.61 -4.21 -5.59
N PHE A 56 4.26 -5.06 -4.62
CA PHE A 56 5.17 -6.07 -4.10
C PHE A 56 5.61 -7.04 -5.20
N GLY A 57 4.66 -7.53 -6.00
CA GLY A 57 4.95 -8.44 -7.10
C GLY A 57 5.89 -7.82 -8.14
N ASP A 58 5.72 -6.53 -8.45
CA ASP A 58 6.63 -5.81 -9.34
C ASP A 58 8.05 -5.71 -8.76
N LEU A 59 8.19 -5.26 -7.51
CA LEU A 59 9.49 -5.10 -6.86
C LEU A 59 10.26 -6.42 -6.85
N VAL A 60 9.62 -7.51 -6.42
CA VAL A 60 10.25 -8.84 -6.43
C VAL A 60 10.63 -9.26 -7.84
N SER A 61 9.72 -9.14 -8.81
CA SER A 61 9.99 -9.56 -10.19
C SER A 61 11.19 -8.83 -10.80
N ARG A 62 11.37 -7.54 -10.47
CA ARG A 62 12.50 -6.72 -10.92
C ARG A 62 13.80 -7.11 -10.23
N THR A 63 13.77 -7.37 -8.92
CA THR A 63 14.95 -7.85 -8.19
C THR A 63 15.45 -9.17 -8.78
N LEU A 64 14.56 -10.13 -9.04
CA LEU A 64 14.94 -11.42 -9.64
C LEU A 64 15.42 -11.25 -11.10
N SER A 65 14.79 -10.36 -11.86
CA SER A 65 15.25 -10.04 -13.23
C SER A 65 16.62 -9.38 -13.22
N ALA A 66 16.95 -8.58 -12.20
CA ALA A 66 18.26 -7.95 -12.05
C ALA A 66 19.32 -9.00 -11.71
N LEU A 67 19.01 -9.92 -10.78
CA LEU A 67 19.89 -11.03 -10.43
C LEU A 67 20.21 -11.93 -11.63
N GLU A 68 19.20 -12.23 -12.45
CA GLU A 68 19.41 -13.02 -13.66
C GLU A 68 20.41 -12.34 -14.63
N LYS A 69 20.37 -11.00 -14.73
CA LYS A 69 21.24 -10.24 -15.63
C LYS A 69 22.62 -9.98 -15.05
N GLU A 70 22.74 -9.90 -13.73
CA GLU A 70 24.00 -9.65 -13.03
C GLU A 70 24.11 -10.57 -11.80
N PRO A 71 24.43 -11.86 -11.99
CA PRO A 71 24.40 -12.87 -10.93
C PRO A 71 25.45 -12.69 -9.84
N ILE A 72 26.47 -11.87 -10.09
CA ILE A 72 27.55 -11.56 -9.15
C ILE A 72 27.03 -10.65 -8.00
N ALA A 73 25.93 -9.95 -8.23
CA ALA A 73 25.30 -9.11 -7.21
C ALA A 73 24.67 -9.97 -6.09
N THR A 74 24.82 -9.50 -4.84
CA THR A 74 24.30 -10.22 -3.67
C THR A 74 22.91 -9.70 -3.32
N ILE A 75 21.93 -10.59 -3.25
CA ILE A 75 20.63 -10.27 -2.65
C ILE A 75 20.67 -10.69 -1.18
N MET A 76 20.19 -9.81 -0.30
CA MET A 76 20.08 -10.11 1.13
C MET A 76 19.10 -11.26 1.38
N ASP A 77 19.33 -11.99 2.47
CA ASP A 77 18.46 -13.06 3.01
C ASP A 77 16.98 -12.65 2.87
N ASN A 78 16.16 -13.57 2.37
CA ASN A 78 14.69 -13.53 2.16
C ASN A 78 14.16 -13.59 0.71
N PHE A 79 15.03 -13.65 -0.30
CA PHE A 79 14.61 -13.99 -1.69
C PHE A 79 14.89 -15.46 -2.07
N GLU A 80 15.68 -16.17 -1.26
CA GLU A 80 16.10 -17.56 -1.53
C GLU A 80 14.97 -18.57 -1.35
N ASN A 81 14.01 -18.31 -0.45
CA ASN A 81 12.89 -19.18 -0.15
C ASN A 81 11.66 -18.94 -1.05
N LEU A 82 11.87 -18.43 -2.26
CA LEU A 82 10.78 -18.11 -3.18
C LEU A 82 10.20 -19.38 -3.79
N SER A 83 8.95 -19.73 -3.44
CA SER A 83 8.26 -20.83 -4.10
C SER A 83 7.82 -20.42 -5.51
N VAL A 84 8.45 -21.01 -6.53
CA VAL A 84 8.13 -20.78 -7.94
C VAL A 84 7.37 -22.01 -8.48
N PRO A 85 6.19 -21.84 -9.10
CA PRO A 85 5.49 -22.96 -9.73
C PRO A 85 6.36 -23.63 -10.81
N ALA A 86 6.44 -24.96 -10.84
CA ALA A 86 7.31 -25.68 -11.79
C ALA A 86 7.04 -25.32 -13.26
N VAL A 87 5.79 -25.06 -13.62
CA VAL A 87 5.40 -24.62 -14.99
C VAL A 87 6.10 -23.32 -15.43
N VAL A 88 6.46 -22.46 -14.47
CA VAL A 88 7.18 -21.20 -14.71
C VAL A 88 8.65 -21.45 -15.04
N LEU A 89 9.23 -22.55 -14.54
CA LEU A 89 10.60 -22.98 -14.82
C LEU A 89 10.71 -23.79 -16.12
N LEU A 90 9.67 -24.57 -16.45
CA LEU A 90 9.70 -25.55 -17.54
C LEU A 90 9.27 -24.98 -18.91
N LYS A 91 8.58 -23.83 -18.96
CA LYS A 91 8.17 -23.21 -20.23
C LYS A 91 9.21 -22.20 -20.71
N ASN A 92 9.55 -22.25 -22.01
CA ASN A 92 10.22 -21.15 -22.71
C ASN A 92 9.35 -19.88 -22.54
N ALA A 93 9.81 -18.97 -21.68
CA ALA A 93 9.04 -17.79 -21.33
C ALA A 93 8.86 -16.89 -22.57
N PRO A 94 7.64 -16.43 -22.89
CA PRO A 94 7.39 -15.65 -24.10
C PRO A 94 8.04 -14.26 -24.10
N THR A 95 8.50 -13.76 -22.94
CA THR A 95 9.21 -12.47 -22.79
C THR A 95 10.13 -12.49 -21.57
N ASP A 96 11.22 -11.72 -21.62
CA ASP A 96 12.10 -11.43 -20.48
C ASP A 96 11.28 -11.01 -19.23
N GLY A 97 11.53 -11.67 -18.10
CA GLY A 97 10.88 -11.39 -16.83
C GLY A 97 9.39 -11.79 -16.70
N TRP A 98 8.80 -12.50 -17.68
CA TRP A 98 7.46 -13.10 -17.51
C TRP A 98 7.46 -14.14 -16.38
N ARG A 99 8.48 -14.99 -16.33
CA ARG A 99 8.59 -16.03 -15.31
C ARG A 99 8.61 -15.46 -13.89
N TRP A 100 9.39 -14.40 -13.68
CA TRP A 100 9.49 -13.73 -12.38
C TRP A 100 8.21 -13.03 -11.96
N ARG A 101 7.40 -12.56 -12.92
CA ARG A 101 6.05 -12.07 -12.63
C ARG A 101 5.12 -13.18 -12.16
N MET A 102 5.15 -14.36 -12.80
CA MET A 102 4.28 -15.48 -12.43
C MET A 102 4.65 -16.01 -11.05
N ALA A 103 5.95 -16.15 -10.77
CA ALA A 103 6.44 -16.44 -9.43
C ALA A 103 5.95 -15.42 -8.40
N ALA A 104 6.11 -14.12 -8.70
CA ALA A 104 5.70 -13.05 -7.80
C ALA A 104 4.18 -12.98 -7.57
N ARG A 105 3.38 -13.28 -8.59
CA ARG A 105 1.92 -13.40 -8.47
C ARG A 105 1.51 -14.59 -7.60
N ALA A 106 2.10 -15.76 -7.81
CA ALA A 106 1.79 -16.93 -6.99
C ALA A 106 2.07 -16.71 -5.49
N MET A 107 3.08 -15.89 -5.16
CA MET A 107 3.33 -15.50 -3.78
C MET A 107 2.25 -14.58 -3.21
N ILE A 108 1.81 -13.60 -3.99
CA ILE A 108 0.92 -12.54 -3.51
C ILE A 108 -0.56 -12.93 -3.57
N GLU A 109 -0.95 -13.87 -4.43
CA GLU A 109 -2.32 -14.37 -4.54
C GLU A 109 -2.84 -15.02 -3.24
N LYS A 110 -1.92 -15.54 -2.40
CA LYS A 110 -2.25 -16.12 -1.10
C LYS A 110 -2.19 -15.10 0.04
N GLU A 111 -1.70 -13.90 -0.24
CA GLU A 111 -1.50 -12.86 0.75
C GLU A 111 -2.67 -11.88 0.71
N ASN A 112 -3.02 -11.36 1.87
CA ASN A 112 -4.04 -10.33 2.02
C ASN A 112 -3.40 -9.12 2.71
N VAL A 113 -3.21 -8.02 1.99
CA VAL A 113 -2.47 -6.85 2.46
C VAL A 113 -3.42 -5.85 3.13
N LEU A 114 -4.14 -6.34 4.15
CA LEU A 114 -5.10 -5.58 4.94
C LEU A 114 -4.64 -5.32 6.37
N SER A 115 -3.34 -5.07 6.56
CA SER A 115 -2.82 -4.53 7.81
C SER A 115 -1.51 -3.78 7.59
N ILE A 116 -1.25 -2.77 8.43
CA ILE A 116 0.05 -2.06 8.44
C ILE A 116 1.18 -3.04 8.77
N THR A 117 0.95 -4.02 9.64
CA THR A 117 1.92 -5.08 9.96
C THR A 117 2.29 -5.90 8.73
N GLN A 118 1.31 -6.29 7.91
CA GLN A 118 1.57 -7.03 6.68
C GLN A 118 2.32 -6.17 5.65
N ILE A 119 1.92 -4.90 5.49
CA ILE A 119 2.65 -3.95 4.62
C ILE A 119 4.12 -3.86 5.07
N LYS A 120 4.38 -3.69 6.37
CA LYS A 120 5.74 -3.71 6.93
C LYS A 120 6.48 -5.00 6.60
N LYS A 121 5.88 -6.16 6.86
CA LYS A 121 6.49 -7.49 6.61
C LYS A 121 6.88 -7.70 5.15
N LEU A 122 6.03 -7.25 4.22
CA LEU A 122 6.30 -7.37 2.78
C LEU A 122 7.38 -6.39 2.35
N PHE A 123 7.23 -5.11 2.68
CA PHE A 123 8.03 -4.07 2.05
C PHE A 123 9.32 -3.73 2.78
N ASN A 124 9.45 -3.90 4.09
CA ASN A 124 10.65 -3.50 4.85
C ASN A 124 11.95 -4.20 4.42
N ARG A 125 11.86 -5.29 3.65
CA ARG A 125 13.02 -5.96 3.02
C ARG A 125 13.73 -5.11 1.96
N PHE A 126 13.02 -4.14 1.37
CA PHE A 126 13.57 -3.23 0.39
C PHE A 126 14.21 -1.99 1.03
N PHE A 127 14.16 -1.86 2.35
CA PHE A 127 14.58 -0.67 3.10
C PHE A 127 15.74 -1.02 4.02
N GLU A 128 16.65 -0.07 4.25
CA GLU A 128 17.67 -0.17 5.30
C GLU A 128 17.03 -0.28 6.68
N ASP A 129 17.74 -0.86 7.66
CA ASP A 129 17.18 -1.10 8.99
C ASP A 129 16.84 0.18 9.75
N SER A 130 17.63 1.24 9.57
CA SER A 130 17.37 2.57 10.11
C SER A 130 16.23 3.32 9.40
N GLU A 131 15.90 2.94 8.16
CA GLU A 131 15.05 3.72 7.26
C GLU A 131 13.82 2.94 6.77
N LYS A 132 13.26 2.07 7.61
CA LYS A 132 12.04 1.29 7.32
C LYS A 132 10.86 2.18 6.92
N LEU A 133 9.89 1.59 6.21
CA LEU A 133 8.76 2.31 5.58
C LEU A 133 7.91 3.17 6.54
N PHE A 134 7.85 2.80 7.82
CA PHE A 134 7.11 3.55 8.86
C PHE A 134 8.02 3.94 10.03
N CYS A 135 9.28 4.28 9.75
CA CYS A 135 10.19 4.86 10.74
C CYS A 135 9.82 6.32 11.07
N ASP A 136 10.32 6.82 12.18
CA ASP A 136 10.00 8.17 12.68
C ASP A 136 10.36 9.26 11.65
N ASN A 137 11.50 9.14 10.96
CA ASN A 137 11.94 10.08 9.93
C ASN A 137 10.94 10.21 8.77
N ARG A 138 10.43 9.09 8.23
CA ARG A 138 9.44 9.10 7.15
C ARG A 138 8.09 9.62 7.64
N LEU A 139 7.69 9.22 8.85
CA LEU A 139 6.44 9.68 9.44
C LEU A 139 6.43 11.19 9.69
N GLU A 140 7.56 11.77 10.09
CA GLU A 140 7.71 13.22 10.16
C GLU A 140 7.43 13.89 8.81
N GLY A 141 8.04 13.37 7.74
CA GLY A 141 7.76 13.83 6.37
C GLY A 141 6.28 13.70 5.98
N TRP A 142 5.62 12.62 6.42
CA TRP A 142 4.20 12.42 6.14
C TRP A 142 3.31 13.38 6.92
N MET A 143 3.65 13.69 8.17
CA MET A 143 2.92 14.62 9.04
C MET A 143 3.03 16.08 8.56
N THR A 144 4.15 16.44 7.90
CA THR A 144 4.33 17.76 7.29
C THR A 144 3.68 17.90 5.91
N HIS A 145 3.19 16.81 5.32
CA HIS A 145 2.58 16.84 3.99
C HIS A 145 1.23 17.58 3.98
N GLY A 146 0.93 18.34 2.91
CA GLY A 146 -0.30 19.16 2.80
C GLY A 146 -1.65 18.40 2.84
N ARG A 147 -1.62 17.06 2.78
CA ARG A 147 -2.80 16.18 2.92
C ARG A 147 -2.82 15.41 4.24
N ALA A 148 -1.85 15.63 5.12
CA ALA A 148 -1.84 15.06 6.45
C ALA A 148 -3.07 15.58 7.22
N THR A 149 -3.75 14.69 7.92
CA THR A 149 -4.95 15.06 8.68
C THR A 149 -4.83 14.63 10.13
N ASN A 150 -5.50 15.37 11.01
CA ASN A 150 -5.65 15.00 12.42
C ASN A 150 -6.26 13.59 12.58
N ARG A 151 -7.15 13.16 11.67
CA ARG A 151 -7.71 11.80 11.73
C ARG A 151 -6.65 10.69 11.64
N VAL A 152 -5.61 10.91 10.84
CA VAL A 152 -4.54 9.94 10.60
C VAL A 152 -3.45 10.04 11.69
N PHE A 153 -3.09 11.25 12.12
CA PHE A 153 -1.93 11.47 12.99
C PHE A 153 -2.24 11.99 14.39
N GLY A 154 -3.49 12.33 14.69
CA GLY A 154 -3.90 12.86 16.01
C GLY A 154 -3.49 14.32 16.24
N ILE A 155 -2.90 14.97 15.23
CA ILE A 155 -2.46 16.35 15.25
C ILE A 155 -2.68 16.96 13.86
N ALA A 156 -3.06 18.25 13.79
CA ALA A 156 -3.14 18.94 12.52
C ALA A 156 -1.72 19.30 12.01
N ARG A 157 -1.55 19.37 10.69
CA ARG A 157 -0.28 19.75 10.07
C ARG A 157 0.24 21.09 10.59
N SER A 158 -0.63 22.10 10.69
CA SER A 158 -0.29 23.42 11.21
C SER A 158 0.35 23.30 12.58
N ASP A 159 -0.27 22.56 13.48
CA ASP A 159 0.15 22.47 14.88
C ASP A 159 1.47 21.70 14.96
N PHE A 160 1.61 20.61 14.20
CA PHE A 160 2.85 19.85 14.12
C PHE A 160 4.04 20.68 13.61
N LEU A 161 3.82 21.60 12.67
CA LEU A 161 4.87 22.48 12.15
C LEU A 161 5.40 23.46 13.21
N HIS A 162 4.61 23.78 14.24
CA HIS A 162 5.05 24.65 15.34
C HIS A 162 5.78 23.89 16.46
N LEU A 163 5.80 22.55 16.42
CA LEU A 163 6.51 21.75 17.41
C LEU A 163 8.00 21.65 17.09
N SER A 164 8.82 21.68 18.14
CA SER A 164 10.27 21.48 18.09
C SER A 164 10.74 20.53 19.20
N GLY A 165 11.99 20.06 19.11
CA GLY A 165 12.63 19.26 20.15
C GLY A 165 11.85 18.00 20.56
N THR A 166 11.73 17.80 21.88
CA THR A 166 11.09 16.63 22.50
C THR A 166 9.61 16.49 22.19
N ASP A 167 8.89 17.61 22.03
CA ASP A 167 7.46 17.61 21.73
C ASP A 167 7.21 17.09 20.31
N ARG A 168 8.09 17.46 19.38
CA ARG A 168 8.05 16.97 18.00
C ARG A 168 8.27 15.46 17.92
N ILE A 169 9.29 14.95 18.62
CA ILE A 169 9.58 13.51 18.70
C ILE A 169 8.38 12.75 19.31
N SER A 170 7.79 13.29 20.39
CA SER A 170 6.63 12.70 21.03
C SER A 170 5.41 12.69 20.11
N ALA A 171 5.19 13.77 19.35
CA ALA A 171 4.12 13.86 18.37
C ALA A 171 4.28 12.84 17.23
N ILE A 172 5.51 12.58 16.76
CA ILE A 172 5.78 11.54 15.75
C ILE A 172 5.40 10.15 16.28
N LYS A 173 5.83 9.81 17.50
CA LYS A 173 5.50 8.53 18.14
C LYS A 173 4.00 8.34 18.34
N ASN A 174 3.32 9.38 18.81
CA ASN A 174 1.86 9.37 18.98
C ASN A 174 1.13 9.32 17.64
N GLY A 175 1.64 10.03 16.63
CA GLY A 175 1.14 9.98 15.26
C GLY A 175 1.26 8.59 14.65
N ASN A 176 2.35 7.87 14.89
CA ASN A 176 2.51 6.48 14.48
C ASN A 176 1.43 5.59 15.14
N LYS A 177 1.23 5.71 16.46
CA LYS A 177 0.19 4.95 17.18
C LYS A 177 -1.20 5.23 16.62
N GLN A 178 -1.52 6.51 16.39
CA GLN A 178 -2.79 6.94 15.83
C GLN A 178 -3.00 6.41 14.41
N LEU A 179 -1.97 6.46 13.57
CA LEU A 179 -1.99 5.92 12.22
C LEU A 179 -2.31 4.42 12.23
N ASN A 180 -1.60 3.63 13.04
CA ASN A 180 -1.84 2.19 13.14
C ASN A 180 -3.26 1.89 13.65
N SER A 181 -3.73 2.62 14.67
CA SER A 181 -5.10 2.49 15.18
C SER A 181 -6.14 2.81 14.11
N ARG A 182 -5.96 3.92 13.39
CA ARG A 182 -6.87 4.36 12.32
C ARG A 182 -7.00 3.32 11.22
N TYR A 183 -5.89 2.82 10.68
CA TYR A 183 -5.93 1.82 9.61
C TYR A 183 -6.39 0.44 10.10
N LYS A 184 -6.11 0.06 11.36
CA LYS A 184 -6.70 -1.15 11.95
C LYS A 184 -8.23 -1.10 11.92
N VAL A 185 -8.82 0.03 12.30
CA VAL A 185 -10.29 0.22 12.24
C VAL A 185 -10.81 0.17 10.80
N LEU A 186 -10.10 0.78 9.85
CA LEU A 186 -10.49 0.73 8.43
C LEU A 186 -10.50 -0.70 7.89
N PHE A 187 -9.42 -1.45 8.09
CA PHE A 187 -9.33 -2.82 7.59
C PHE A 187 -10.31 -3.77 8.30
N GLN A 188 -10.50 -3.60 9.61
CA GLN A 188 -11.52 -4.35 10.35
C GLN A 188 -12.92 -4.08 9.81
N ARG A 189 -13.26 -2.82 9.51
CA ARG A 189 -14.57 -2.49 8.96
C ARG A 189 -14.82 -3.17 7.61
N ARG A 190 -13.80 -3.27 6.74
CA ARG A 190 -13.94 -4.02 5.48
C ARG A 190 -14.18 -5.51 5.74
N HIS A 191 -13.47 -6.09 6.71
CA HIS A 191 -13.70 -7.47 7.14
C HIS A 191 -15.15 -7.65 7.60
N ASP A 192 -15.65 -6.77 8.46
CA ASP A 192 -17.03 -6.83 8.99
C ASP A 192 -18.08 -6.67 7.87
N CYS A 193 -17.84 -5.77 6.91
CA CYS A 193 -18.74 -5.57 5.77
C CYS A 193 -18.83 -6.82 4.87
N ILE A 194 -17.74 -7.56 4.68
CA ILE A 194 -17.71 -8.73 3.79
C ILE A 194 -18.18 -9.99 4.50
N HIS A 195 -17.67 -10.25 5.70
CA HIS A 195 -17.90 -11.52 6.39
C HIS A 195 -19.18 -11.50 7.22
N ASN A 196 -19.57 -10.33 7.76
CA ASN A 196 -20.76 -10.20 8.59
C ASN A 196 -21.86 -9.38 7.91
N CYS A 197 -21.71 -9.00 6.64
CA CYS A 197 -22.61 -8.06 5.95
C CYS A 197 -22.80 -6.75 6.73
N ASP A 198 -21.77 -6.33 7.49
CA ASP A 198 -21.82 -5.20 8.43
C ASP A 198 -22.85 -5.38 9.56
N ARG A 199 -23.27 -6.62 9.88
CA ARG A 199 -24.27 -6.96 10.90
C ARG A 199 -23.60 -7.49 12.18
N PRO A 200 -23.35 -6.66 13.21
CA PRO A 200 -22.78 -7.12 14.47
C PRO A 200 -23.74 -8.02 15.27
N LYS A 201 -25.05 -7.97 14.99
CA LYS A 201 -26.07 -8.84 15.60
C LYS A 201 -27.18 -9.24 14.63
N VAL A 202 -27.97 -8.27 14.14
CA VAL A 202 -29.19 -8.57 13.35
C VAL A 202 -29.37 -7.67 12.13
N ALA A 203 -28.95 -6.40 12.21
CA ALA A 203 -29.09 -5.41 11.14
C ALA A 203 -27.73 -4.79 10.77
N PRO A 204 -27.55 -4.33 9.51
CA PRO A 204 -26.33 -3.66 9.11
C PRO A 204 -26.11 -2.38 9.92
N GLN A 205 -24.87 -2.10 10.33
CA GLN A 205 -24.55 -0.87 11.03
C GLN A 205 -24.90 0.33 10.16
N ALA A 206 -25.58 1.32 10.74
CA ALA A 206 -25.79 2.57 10.04
C ALA A 206 -24.42 3.18 9.68
N ILE A 207 -24.27 3.63 8.44
CA ILE A 207 -23.07 4.37 8.05
C ILE A 207 -23.18 5.74 8.69
N ALA A 208 -22.42 5.91 9.77
CA ALA A 208 -22.60 6.97 10.76
C ALA A 208 -22.85 8.37 10.15
N ARG A 209 -22.16 8.74 9.05
CA ARG A 209 -22.38 9.97 8.26
C ARG A 209 -21.83 9.81 6.84
N ILE A 210 -22.46 10.39 5.82
CA ILE A 210 -21.92 10.43 4.44
C ILE A 210 -20.47 10.94 4.40
N GLY A 211 -20.17 11.99 5.17
CA GLY A 211 -18.81 12.54 5.25
C GLY A 211 -17.75 11.58 5.83
N SER A 212 -18.15 10.54 6.56
CA SER A 212 -17.20 9.56 7.11
C SER A 212 -16.60 8.69 6.01
N ILE A 213 -17.40 8.23 5.04
CA ILE A 213 -16.91 7.39 3.93
C ILE A 213 -15.93 8.15 3.04
N LYS A 214 -16.25 9.40 2.69
CA LYS A 214 -15.32 10.26 1.93
C LYS A 214 -13.98 10.40 2.64
N ASN A 215 -14.00 10.61 3.96
CA ASN A 215 -12.78 10.69 4.77
C ASN A 215 -12.01 9.36 4.79
N MET A 216 -12.69 8.22 4.84
CA MET A 216 -12.03 6.90 4.78
C MET A 216 -11.35 6.67 3.43
N ILE A 217 -12.01 7.01 2.32
CA ILE A 217 -11.43 6.92 0.96
C ILE A 217 -10.20 7.83 0.86
N ASN A 218 -10.28 9.07 1.37
CA ASN A 218 -9.15 9.99 1.37
C ASN A 218 -7.98 9.48 2.23
N ASP A 219 -8.25 8.84 3.37
CA ASP A 219 -7.21 8.26 4.22
C ASP A 219 -6.54 7.08 3.47
N ILE A 220 -7.31 6.22 2.79
CA ILE A 220 -6.80 5.12 1.94
C ILE A 220 -5.88 5.64 0.83
N GLU A 221 -6.30 6.68 0.11
CA GLU A 221 -5.46 7.36 -0.87
C GLU A 221 -4.18 7.91 -0.23
N PHE A 222 -4.29 8.58 0.91
CA PHE A 222 -3.12 9.12 1.59
C PHE A 222 -2.09 8.03 1.90
N LEU A 223 -2.51 6.87 2.42
CA LEU A 223 -1.60 5.76 2.70
C LEU A 223 -0.92 5.23 1.44
N VAL A 224 -1.70 4.95 0.39
CA VAL A 224 -1.14 4.41 -0.85
C VAL A 224 -0.19 5.40 -1.50
N ASP A 225 -0.53 6.68 -1.53
CA ASP A 225 0.31 7.73 -2.11
C ASP A 225 1.64 7.82 -1.37
N ARG A 226 1.59 7.82 -0.04
CA ARG A 226 2.80 7.84 0.78
C ARG A 226 3.66 6.62 0.61
N CYS A 227 3.08 5.42 0.71
CA CYS A 227 3.85 4.22 0.47
C CYS A 227 4.40 4.17 -0.97
N HIS A 228 3.65 4.63 -1.96
CA HIS A 228 4.13 4.70 -3.34
C HIS A 228 5.35 5.59 -3.48
N ASP A 229 5.32 6.81 -2.93
CA ASP A 229 6.43 7.77 -2.99
C ASP A 229 7.69 7.18 -2.32
N GLU A 230 7.53 6.54 -1.16
CA GLU A 230 8.64 5.89 -0.45
C GLU A 230 9.20 4.69 -1.23
N LEU A 231 8.34 3.82 -1.76
CA LEU A 231 8.77 2.63 -2.52
C LEU A 231 9.46 3.02 -3.84
N TYR A 232 8.92 4.03 -4.52
CA TYR A 232 9.46 4.54 -5.78
C TYR A 232 10.87 5.11 -5.59
N SER A 233 11.08 5.88 -4.51
CA SER A 233 12.37 6.48 -4.20
C SER A 233 13.39 5.48 -3.63
N GLU A 234 12.93 4.51 -2.83
CA GLU A 234 13.80 3.55 -2.14
C GLU A 234 14.27 2.43 -3.08
N PHE A 235 13.44 1.94 -3.98
CA PHE A 235 13.77 0.74 -4.76
C PHE A 235 15.06 0.85 -5.60
N PRO A 236 15.37 1.98 -6.28
CA PRO A 236 16.66 2.15 -6.94
C PRO A 236 17.86 2.16 -5.98
N ARG A 237 17.66 2.60 -4.71
CA ARG A 237 18.68 2.57 -3.65
C ARG A 237 18.90 1.14 -3.17
N PHE A 238 17.83 0.39 -2.98
CA PHE A 238 17.88 -1.04 -2.67
C PHE A 238 18.72 -1.81 -3.69
N LEU A 239 18.43 -1.67 -4.99
CA LEU A 239 19.21 -2.37 -6.01
C LEU A 239 20.69 -1.94 -6.02
N ASN A 240 20.96 -0.66 -5.73
CA ASN A 240 22.34 -0.18 -5.59
C ASN A 240 23.08 -0.87 -4.45
N ARG A 241 22.41 -1.05 -3.29
CA ARG A 241 22.98 -1.74 -2.13
C ARG A 241 23.23 -3.22 -2.36
N CYS A 242 22.41 -3.86 -3.19
CA CYS A 242 22.65 -5.22 -3.64
C CYS A 242 23.84 -5.35 -4.62
N GLY A 243 24.46 -4.25 -5.03
CA GLY A 243 25.61 -4.25 -5.93
C GLY A 243 25.26 -4.23 -7.42
N PHE A 244 23.98 -4.04 -7.79
CA PHE A 244 23.60 -3.98 -9.20
C PHE A 244 24.12 -2.71 -9.89
N SER A 245 24.78 -2.90 -11.04
CA SER A 245 25.27 -1.80 -11.87
C SER A 245 24.15 -0.86 -12.34
N ALA A 246 24.51 0.36 -12.74
CA ALA A 246 23.55 1.31 -13.32
C ALA A 246 22.89 0.75 -14.59
N VAL A 247 23.64 0.00 -15.40
CA VAL A 247 23.13 -0.63 -16.63
C VAL A 247 22.02 -1.63 -16.31
N THR A 248 22.27 -2.57 -15.38
CA THR A 248 21.27 -3.56 -14.97
C THR A 248 20.03 -2.90 -14.37
N ARG A 249 20.21 -1.90 -13.50
CA ARG A 249 19.09 -1.15 -12.90
C ARG A 249 18.22 -0.47 -13.96
N ASN A 250 18.84 0.13 -14.98
CA ASN A 250 18.11 0.76 -16.09
C ASN A 250 17.33 -0.27 -16.92
N GLN A 251 17.94 -1.43 -17.21
CA GLN A 251 17.31 -2.51 -17.97
C GLN A 251 16.09 -3.10 -17.25
N VAL A 252 16.11 -3.20 -15.91
CA VAL A 252 14.94 -3.63 -15.14
C VAL A 252 13.98 -2.49 -14.82
N GLY A 253 14.21 -1.28 -15.36
CA GLY A 253 13.35 -0.11 -15.20
C GLY A 253 13.32 0.44 -13.77
N ALA A 254 14.48 0.46 -13.12
CA ALA A 254 14.75 1.04 -11.81
C ALA A 254 15.81 2.15 -11.89
N SER A 255 15.77 2.94 -12.97
CA SER A 255 16.59 4.15 -13.14
C SER A 255 16.14 5.23 -12.16
N ARG A 256 17.09 6.01 -11.63
CA ARG A 256 16.78 7.28 -10.97
C ARG A 256 16.36 8.31 -12.01
#